data_AF-A0A4R7CS51-F1
#
_entry.id   AF-A0A4R7CS51-F1
#
_cell.length_a   1.000
_cell.length_b   1.000
_cell.length_c   1.000
_cell.angle_alpha   90.00
_cell.angle_beta   90.00
_cell.angle_gamma   90.00
#
_symmetry.space_group_name_H-M   'P 1'
#
loop_
_entity.id
_entity.type
_entity.pdbx_description
1 polymer ?
#
loop_
_entity_poly.entity_id
_entity_poly.type
_entity_poly.pdbx_seq_one_letter_code
_entity_poly.pdbx_strand_id
1 'polypeptide(L)' 'MEEKRFKSKQRPSRYFSTRQKHEIIKAYQEGHKSKQQIWQEFTGEPVEKGQILKFMRQLGYIEEGPNKKP' A
#
# COMPACT_ATOMS: atom_id res chain seq x y z
N MET A 1 -1.87 22.25 14.10
CA MET A 1 -1.44 21.27 13.09
C MET A 1 -2.46 20.14 13.13
N GLU A 2 -3.18 19.94 12.03
CA GLU A 2 -4.31 19.03 11.97
C GLU A 2 -3.80 17.57 11.95
N GLU A 3 -3.72 16.96 13.13
CA GLU A 3 -3.52 15.51 13.26
C GLU A 3 -4.75 14.80 12.70
N LYS A 4 -4.72 14.52 11.40
CA LYS A 4 -5.64 13.58 10.76
C LYS A 4 -5.30 12.18 11.25
N ARG A 5 -5.72 11.87 12.47
CA ARG A 5 -5.88 10.50 12.96
C ARG A 5 -6.90 9.82 12.05
N PHE A 6 -6.40 9.14 11.01
CA PHE A 6 -7.19 8.21 10.22
C PHE A 6 -7.72 7.13 11.17
N LYS A 7 -8.96 7.32 11.62
CA LYS A 7 -9.67 6.41 12.50
C LYS A 7 -9.73 5.05 11.81
N SER A 8 -8.89 4.13 12.27
CA SER A 8 -8.65 2.80 11.72
C SER A 8 -9.94 1.97 11.78
N LYS A 9 -10.83 2.17 10.79
CA LYS A 9 -11.81 1.16 10.41
C LYS A 9 -11.00 0.06 9.74
N GLN A 10 -10.57 -0.91 10.55
CA GLN A 10 -9.89 -2.13 10.14
C GLN A 10 -10.74 -2.84 9.08
N ARG A 11 -10.55 -2.45 7.81
CA ARG A 11 -11.25 -3.05 6.68
C ARG A 11 -10.33 -4.09 6.08
N PRO A 12 -10.83 -5.31 5.81
CA PRO A 12 -10.05 -6.31 5.12
C PRO A 12 -9.49 -5.73 3.82
N SER A 13 -8.22 -6.03 3.51
CA SER A 13 -7.51 -5.53 2.32
C SER A 13 -8.30 -5.68 1.00
N ARG A 14 -9.18 -6.68 0.95
CA ARG A 14 -10.10 -6.93 -0.17
C ARG A 14 -11.03 -5.75 -0.51
N TYR A 15 -11.29 -4.84 0.42
CA TYR A 15 -12.21 -3.71 0.25
C TYR A 15 -11.51 -2.36 0.05
N PHE A 16 -10.19 -2.34 -0.15
CA PHE A 16 -9.51 -1.08 -0.45
C PHE A 16 -9.96 -0.52 -1.79
N SER A 17 -10.52 0.68 -1.74
CA SER A 17 -10.82 1.46 -2.94
C SER A 17 -9.52 1.88 -3.62
N THR A 18 -9.56 2.11 -4.94
CA THR A 18 -8.41 2.60 -5.73
C THR A 18 -7.70 3.76 -5.04
N ARG A 19 -8.45 4.75 -4.56
CA ARG A 19 -7.91 5.89 -3.80
C ARG A 19 -7.11 5.50 -2.55
N GLN A 20 -7.59 4.53 -1.77
CA GLN A 20 -6.87 4.04 -0.58
C GLN A 20 -5.60 3.28 -0.95
N LYS A 21 -5.65 2.51 -2.04
CA LYS A 21 -4.45 1.86 -2.59
C LYS A 21 -3.40 2.90 -3.00
N HIS A 22 -3.81 3.99 -3.65
CA HIS A 22 -2.93 5.11 -3.96
C HIS A 22 -2.35 5.75 -2.69
N GLU A 23 -3.14 5.97 -1.63
CA GLU A 23 -2.65 6.50 -0.35
C GLU A 23 -1.59 5.60 0.29
N ILE A 24 -1.79 4.28 0.31
CA ILE A 24 -0.83 3.31 0.84
C ILE A 24 0.48 3.34 0.04
N ILE A 25 0.39 3.37 -1.30
CA ILE A 25 1.56 3.43 -2.18
C ILE A 25 2.30 4.75 -2.01
N LYS A 26 1.59 5.87 -1.90
CA LYS A 26 2.17 7.18 -1.70
C LYS A 26 2.89 7.24 -0.35
N ALA A 27 2.28 6.72 0.72
CA ALA A 27 2.91 6.59 2.03
C ALA A 27 4.17 5.71 2.00
N TYR A 28 4.20 4.69 1.14
CA TYR A 28 5.40 3.89 0.91
C TYR A 28 6.48 4.61 0.11
N GLN A 29 6.12 5.43 -0.88
CA GLN A 29 7.09 6.21 -1.65
C GLN A 29 7.63 7.41 -0.90
N GLU A 30 6.80 8.10 -0.12
CA GLU A 30 7.16 9.28 0.68
C GLU A 30 7.79 8.89 2.03
N GLY A 31 7.50 7.69 2.54
CA GLY A 31 7.90 7.26 3.87
C GLY A 31 9.19 6.45 3.90
N HIS A 32 10.07 6.76 4.85
CA HIS A 32 11.19 5.89 5.28
C HIS A 32 10.73 4.65 6.07
N LYS A 33 9.43 4.32 6.07
CA LYS A 33 8.86 3.21 6.84
C LYS A 33 8.88 1.93 6.00
N SER A 34 9.06 0.80 6.67
CA SER A 34 8.97 -0.51 6.00
C SER A 34 7.53 -0.78 5.53
N LYS A 35 7.38 -1.53 4.44
CA LYS A 35 6.08 -1.91 3.87
C LYS A 35 5.13 -2.51 4.90
N GLN A 36 5.64 -3.35 5.81
CA GLN A 36 4.89 -3.95 6.90
C GLN A 36 4.35 -2.91 7.89
N GLN A 37 5.15 -1.90 8.25
CA GLN A 37 4.70 -0.84 9.17
C GLN A 37 3.59 -0.01 8.55
N ILE A 38 3.73 0.34 7.26
CA ILE A 38 2.67 1.04 6.53
C ILE A 38 1.43 0.15 6.43
N TRP A 39 1.60 -1.12 6.09
CA TRP A 39 0.48 -2.05 6.03
C TRP A 39 -0.27 -2.17 7.35
N GLN A 40 0.45 -2.31 8.46
CA GLN A 40 -0.11 -2.39 9.80
C GLN A 40 -0.82 -1.09 10.19
N GLU A 41 -0.29 0.08 9.83
CA GLU A 41 -0.92 1.38 10.11
C GLU A 41 -2.26 1.55 9.37
N PHE A 42 -2.38 1.01 8.15
CA PHE A 42 -3.58 1.12 7.33
C PHE A 42 -4.59 -0.03 7.51
N THR A 43 -4.13 -1.26 7.75
CA THR A 43 -4.98 -2.46 7.88
C THR A 43 -5.12 -2.98 9.30
N GLY A 44 -4.16 -2.68 10.17
CA GLY A 44 -3.99 -3.35 11.46
C GLY A 44 -3.32 -4.72 11.38
N GLU A 45 -3.06 -5.25 10.18
CA GLU A 45 -2.43 -6.56 10.02
C GLU A 45 -0.90 -6.47 10.07
N PRO A 46 -0.22 -7.31 10.87
CA PRO A 46 1.23 -7.27 11.00
C PRO A 46 1.98 -7.83 9.78
N VAL A 47 1.32 -8.65 8.94
CA VAL A 47 1.96 -9.33 7.81
C VAL A 47 1.44 -8.79 6.48
N GLU A 48 2.29 -8.03 5.79
CA GLU A 48 2.05 -7.59 4.42
C GLU A 48 2.45 -8.72 3.45
N LYS A 49 1.49 -9.54 3.03
CA LYS A 49 1.71 -10.67 2.10
C LYS A 49 1.94 -10.22 0.64
N GLY A 50 2.79 -9.21 0.43
CA GLY A 50 3.06 -8.60 -0.89
C GLY A 50 1.87 -7.82 -1.48
N GLN A 51 0.93 -7.39 -0.64
CA GLN A 51 -0.28 -6.69 -1.06
C GLN A 51 0.00 -5.29 -1.58
N ILE A 52 0.99 -4.58 -1.01
CA ILE A 52 1.38 -3.25 -1.47
C ILE A 52 1.99 -3.34 -2.87
N LEU A 53 2.87 -4.34 -3.09
CA LEU A 53 3.43 -4.61 -4.42
C LEU A 53 2.33 -4.98 -5.42
N LYS A 54 1.34 -5.78 -5.00
CA LYS A 54 0.16 -6.09 -5.82
C LYS A 54 -0.61 -4.83 -6.19
N PHE A 55 -0.81 -3.91 -5.26
CA PHE A 55 -1.47 -2.62 -5.53
C PHE A 55 -0.67 -1.77 -6.51
N MET A 56 0.65 -1.73 -6.37
CA MET A 56 1.51 -1.00 -7.31
C MET A 56 1.43 -1.55 -8.73
N ARG A 57 1.39 -2.88 -8.89
CA ARG A 57 1.16 -3.51 -10.20
C ARG A 57 -0.24 -3.20 -10.74
N GLN A 58 -1.27 -3.29 -9.90
CA GLN A 58 -2.65 -3.00 -10.30
C GLN A 58 -2.88 -1.54 -10.71
N LEU A 59 -2.12 -0.61 -10.12
CA LEU A 59 -2.25 0.82 -10.34
C LEU A 59 -1.20 1.38 -11.33
N GLY A 60 -0.35 0.53 -11.90
CA GLY A 60 0.66 0.93 -12.88
C GLY A 60 1.86 1.69 -12.30
N TYR A 61 2.08 1.65 -10.98
CA TYR A 61 3.29 2.22 -10.35
C TYR A 61 4.53 1.34 -10.54
N ILE A 62 4.33 0.04 -10.72
CA ILE A 62 5.38 -0.89 -11.12
C ILE A 62 4.94 -1.47 -12.44
N GLU A 63 5.60 -1.02 -13.51
CA GLU A 63 5.65 -1.78 -14.74
C GLU A 63 6.54 -3.00 -14.43
N GLU A 64 5.95 -4.19 -14.37
CA GLU A 64 6.74 -5.37 -14.72
C GLU A 64 7.11 -5.16 -16.18
N GLY A 65 8.19 -4.40 -16.41
CA GLY A 65 8.80 -4.31 -17.72
C GLY A 65 8.91 -5.74 -18.22
N PRO A 66 8.45 -6.03 -19.45
CA PRO A 66 8.50 -7.37 -19.97
C PRO A 66 9.92 -7.83 -19.70
N ASN A 67 10.07 -8.94 -18.98
CA ASN A 67 11.35 -9.59 -18.80
C ASN A 67 11.78 -10.06 -20.19
N LYS A 68 12.20 -9.11 -21.04
CA LYS A 68 13.04 -9.31 -22.20
C LYS A 68 14.39 -9.64 -21.62
N LYS A 69 14.60 -10.93 -21.40
CA LYS A 69 15.94 -11.49 -21.49
C LYS A 69 15.92 -12.52 -22.64
N PRO A 70 17.04 -12.56 -23.37
CA PRO A 70 17.13 -12.58 -24.83
C PRO A 70 16.68 -13.87 -25.51
#